data_AF-A0A6L3X9D0-F1
#
_entry.id   AF-A0A6L3X9D0-F1
#
_cell.length_a   1.000
_cell.length_b   1.000
_cell.length_c   1.000
_cell.angle_alpha   90.00
_cell.angle_beta   90.00
_cell.angle_gamma   90.00
#
_symmetry.space_group_name_H-M   'P 1'
#
loop_
_entity.id
_entity.type
_entity.pdbx_description
1 polymer ?
#
loop_
_entity_poly.entity_id
_entity_poly.type
_entity_poly.pdbx_seq_one_letter_code
_entity_poly.pdbx_strand_id
1 'polypeptide(L)' 'MTIFNNYEVWFVIGSQHLYGPEALQQVTKHAEHVANALNAEAKLPCKLVLKPLGTTPDEITNICRDANYDDKCAGLVVW' A
#
# COMPACT_ATOMS: atom_id res chain seq x y z
N MET A 1 -18.61 -15.05 -8.12
CA MET A 1 -17.61 -13.96 -8.10
C MET A 1 -18.35 -12.64 -8.15
N THR A 2 -17.98 -11.68 -7.29
CA THR A 2 -18.52 -10.31 -7.31
C THR A 2 -17.63 -9.42 -8.17
N ILE A 3 -18.12 -8.24 -8.58
CA ILE A 3 -17.31 -7.25 -9.32
C ILE A 3 -16.04 -6.82 -8.56
N PHE A 4 -16.05 -6.92 -7.23
CA PHE A 4 -14.93 -6.54 -6.36
C PHE A 4 -13.69 -7.42 -6.54
N ASN A 5 -13.84 -8.65 -7.03
CA ASN A 5 -12.69 -9.54 -7.28
C ASN A 5 -11.80 -9.06 -8.43
N ASN A 6 -12.28 -8.12 -9.24
CA ASN A 6 -11.50 -7.53 -10.34
C ASN A 6 -10.63 -6.35 -9.88
N TYR A 7 -10.81 -5.87 -8.65
CA TYR A 7 -10.20 -4.67 -8.13
C TYR A 7 -9.33 -4.93 -6.90
N GLU A 8 -8.43 -4.00 -6.66
CA GLU A 8 -7.58 -3.93 -5.48
C GLU A 8 -7.50 -2.50 -4.96
N VAL A 9 -7.28 -2.38 -3.65
CA VAL A 9 -6.97 -1.11 -3.00
C VAL A 9 -5.50 -1.13 -2.62
N TRP A 10 -4.76 -0.08 -2.95
CA TRP A 10 -3.34 -0.01 -2.62
C TRP A 10 -3.13 0.58 -1.24
N PHE A 11 -2.30 -0.08 -0.45
CA PHE A 11 -1.90 0.38 0.87
C PHE A 11 -0.52 1.03 0.77
N VAL A 12 -0.49 2.34 0.95
CA VAL A 12 0.71 3.17 0.76
C VAL A 12 1.14 3.70 2.12
N ILE A 13 2.42 3.48 2.46
CA ILE A 13 2.96 3.88 3.75
C ILE A 13 3.92 5.05 3.56
N GLY A 14 3.67 6.14 4.29
CA GLY A 14 4.54 7.30 4.33
C GLY A 14 5.69 7.10 5.32
N SER A 15 6.90 7.48 4.92
CA SER A 15 8.03 7.62 5.85
C SER A 15 9.06 8.62 5.31
N GLN A 16 10.26 8.66 5.88
CA GLN A 16 11.32 9.55 5.43
C GLN A 16 12.71 8.95 5.65
N HIS A 17 13.62 9.15 4.69
CA HIS A 17 15.01 8.68 4.81
C HIS A 17 15.77 9.25 6.01
N LEU A 18 15.37 10.42 6.54
CA LEU A 18 15.99 11.04 7.71
C LEU A 18 15.89 10.19 8.98
N TYR A 19 14.94 9.24 9.03
CA TYR A 19 14.80 8.32 10.16
C TYR A 19 15.78 7.14 10.14
N GLY A 20 16.55 6.99 9.06
CA GLY A 20 17.56 5.94 8.92
C GLY A 20 17.00 4.57 8.50
N PRO A 21 17.88 3.67 8.06
CA PRO A 21 17.48 2.39 7.44
C PRO A 21 16.79 1.43 8.42
N GLU A 22 17.14 1.45 9.70
CA GLU A 22 16.52 0.59 10.72
C GLU A 22 15.05 0.93 10.93
N ALA A 23 14.73 2.23 11.04
CA ALA A 23 13.34 2.69 11.15
C ALA A 23 12.53 2.32 9.91
N LEU A 24 13.09 2.48 8.69
CA LEU A 24 12.43 2.09 7.45
C LEU A 24 12.16 0.58 7.37
N GLN A 25 13.11 -0.25 7.84
CA GLN A 25 12.90 -1.70 7.93
C GLN A 25 11.78 -2.05 8.92
N GLN A 26 11.72 -1.38 10.06
CA GLN A 26 10.66 -1.60 11.04
C GLN A 26 9.28 -1.22 10.48
N VAL A 27 9.19 -0.05 9.84
CA VAL A 27 7.95 0.42 9.19
C VAL A 27 7.51 -0.57 8.12
N THR A 28 8.44 -1.06 7.29
CA THR A 28 8.14 -2.07 6.27
C THR A 28 7.56 -3.35 6.88
N LYS A 29 8.18 -3.87 7.96
CA LYS A 29 7.70 -5.07 8.67
C LYS A 29 6.29 -4.88 9.24
N HIS A 30 6.02 -3.72 9.84
CA HIS A 30 4.70 -3.42 10.37
C HIS A 30 3.66 -3.32 9.24
N ALA A 31 4.01 -2.68 8.13
CA ALA A 31 3.14 -2.56 6.97
C ALA A 31 2.77 -3.93 6.37
N GLU A 32 3.75 -4.81 6.22
CA GLU A 32 3.52 -6.20 5.79
C GLU A 32 2.61 -6.96 6.74
N HIS A 33 2.87 -6.87 8.05
CA HIS A 33 2.06 -7.52 9.07
C HIS A 33 0.59 -7.05 9.02
N VAL A 34 0.38 -5.73 8.98
CA VAL A 34 -0.96 -5.13 8.92
C VAL A 34 -1.68 -5.51 7.62
N ALA A 35 -1.02 -5.37 6.47
CA ALA A 35 -1.63 -5.72 5.18
C ALA A 35 -2.04 -7.19 5.11
N ASN A 36 -1.19 -8.09 5.61
CA ASN A 36 -1.48 -9.53 5.63
C ASN A 36 -2.64 -9.85 6.58
N ALA A 37 -2.63 -9.31 7.81
CA ALA A 37 -3.69 -9.52 8.78
C ALA A 37 -5.04 -8.98 8.27
N LEU A 38 -5.06 -7.77 7.68
CA LEU A 38 -6.28 -7.19 7.11
C LEU A 38 -6.83 -8.03 5.95
N ASN A 39 -5.97 -8.50 5.04
CA ASN A 39 -6.40 -9.37 3.95
C ASN A 39 -6.95 -10.72 4.46
N ALA A 40 -6.40 -11.26 5.54
CA ALA A 40 -6.80 -12.56 6.07
C ALA A 40 -8.06 -12.49 6.96
N GLU A 41 -8.16 -11.46 7.79
CA GLU A 41 -9.08 -11.47 8.95
C GLU A 41 -10.18 -10.40 8.87
N ALA A 42 -9.92 -9.25 8.22
CA ALA A 42 -10.84 -8.11 8.26
C ALA A 42 -12.06 -8.24 7.32
N LYS A 43 -12.16 -9.34 6.55
CA LYS A 43 -13.26 -9.63 5.61
C LYS A 43 -13.51 -8.46 4.64
N LEU A 44 -12.44 -7.87 4.14
CA LEU A 44 -12.49 -6.79 3.16
C LEU A 44 -13.13 -7.29 1.84
N PRO A 45 -13.90 -6.44 1.14
CA PRO A 45 -14.58 -6.84 -0.10
C PRO A 45 -13.63 -7.04 -1.28
N CYS A 46 -12.42 -6.48 -1.21
CA CYS A 46 -11.36 -6.62 -2.21
C CYS A 46 -9.99 -6.68 -1.53
N LYS A 47 -8.97 -7.05 -2.29
CA LYS A 47 -7.60 -7.22 -1.79
C LYS A 47 -6.95 -5.87 -1.48
N LEU A 48 -6.25 -5.81 -0.35
CA LEU A 48 -5.36 -4.71 0.01
C LEU A 48 -3.93 -5.03 -0.44
N VAL A 49 -3.34 -4.23 -1.32
CA VAL A 49 -2.01 -4.47 -1.91
C VAL A 49 -1.00 -3.48 -1.35
N LEU A 50 -0.06 -3.96 -0.55
CA LEU A 50 1.03 -3.14 -0.02
C LEU A 50 1.94 -2.66 -1.17
N LYS A 51 2.19 -1.36 -1.22
CA LYS A 51 3.13 -0.71 -2.15
C LYS A 51 4.45 -0.37 -1.45
N PRO A 52 5.54 -0.09 -2.20
CA PRO A 52 6.77 0.42 -1.63
C PRO A 52 6.53 1.67 -0.76
N LEU A 53 7.40 1.91 0.23
CA LEU A 53 7.32 3.10 1.07
C LEU A 53 7.43 4.37 0.20
N GLY A 54 6.59 5.36 0.49
CA GLY A 54 6.76 6.71 -0.03
C GLY A 54 7.69 7.49 0.88
N THR A 55 8.97 7.57 0.54
CA THR A 55 9.99 8.28 1.33
C THR A 55 10.53 9.54 0.66
N THR A 56 10.25 9.71 -0.63
CA THR A 56 10.57 10.91 -1.41
C THR A 56 9.36 11.38 -2.23
N PRO A 57 9.33 12.67 -2.64
CA PRO A 57 8.31 13.17 -3.54
C PRO A 57 8.22 12.41 -4.87
N ASP A 58 9.36 11.97 -5.42
CA ASP A 58 9.40 11.24 -6.70
C ASP A 58 8.81 9.83 -6.56
N GLU A 59 9.12 9.12 -5.47
CA GLU A 59 8.51 7.82 -5.17
C GLU A 59 6.99 7.94 -5.04
N ILE A 60 6.51 8.93 -4.28
CA ILE A 60 5.08 9.17 -4.10
C ILE A 60 4.42 9.53 -5.43
N THR A 61 5.07 10.37 -6.24
CA THR A 61 4.57 10.73 -7.57
C THR A 61 4.46 9.51 -8.48
N ASN A 62 5.43 8.59 -8.42
CA ASN A 62 5.39 7.34 -9.17
C ASN A 62 4.25 6.43 -8.70
N ILE A 63 4.06 6.28 -7.38
CA ILE A 63 2.94 5.52 -6.81
C ILE A 63 1.60 6.08 -7.31
N CYS A 64 1.42 7.41 -7.26
CA CYS A 64 0.20 8.06 -7.76
C CYS A 64 0.02 7.88 -9.28
N ARG A 65 1.10 7.93 -10.06
CA ARG A 65 1.06 7.68 -11.51
C ARG A 65 0.62 6.26 -11.81
N ASP A 66 1.21 5.28 -11.13
CA ASP A 66 0.90 3.87 -11.33
C ASP A 66 -0.56 3.57 -10.91
N ALA A 67 -1.01 4.18 -9.80
CA ALA A 67 -2.38 4.02 -9.32
C ALA A 67 -3.43 4.56 -10.30
N ASN A 68 -3.12 5.67 -11.00
CA ASN A 68 -4.00 6.22 -12.04
C ASN A 68 -3.99 5.41 -13.34
N TYR A 69 -2.96 4.60 -13.56
CA TYR A 69 -2.79 3.81 -14.79
C TYR A 69 -3.35 2.39 -14.68
N ASP A 70 -3.27 1.78 -13.49
CA ASP A 70 -3.76 0.42 -13.28
C ASP A 70 -5.29 0.40 -13.12
N ASP A 71 -6.00 -0.08 -14.14
CA ASP A 71 -7.47 -0.21 -14.15
C ASP A 71 -8.02 -1.05 -12.98
N LYS A 72 -7.17 -1.87 -12.32
CA LYS A 72 -7.58 -2.65 -11.13
C LYS A 72 -7.48 -1.83 -9.84
N CYS A 73 -6.73 -0.74 -9.82
CA CYS A 73 -6.59 0.11 -8.66
C CYS A 73 -7.90 0.89 -8.43
N ALA A 74 -8.69 0.45 -7.45
CA ALA A 74 -9.93 1.13 -7.06
C ALA A 74 -9.68 2.32 -6.13
N GLY A 75 -8.47 2.45 -5.58
CA GLY A 75 -8.09 3.57 -4.73
C GLY A 75 -6.88 3.30 -3.84
N LEU A 76 -6.51 4.32 -3.08
CA LEU A 76 -5.41 4.29 -2.11
C LEU A 76 -5.95 4.38 -0.68
N VAL A 77 -5.39 3.57 0.22
CA VAL A 77 -5.46 3.77 1.67
C VAL A 77 -4.06 4.12 2.13
N VAL A 78 -3.93 5.24 2.83
CA VAL A 78 -2.63 5.80 3.21
C VAL A 78 -2.47 5.73 4.72
N TRP A 79 -1.29 5.30 5.17
CA TRP A 79 -0.88 5.31 6.56
C TRP A 79 0.47 6.01 6.73
#